data_AF-A0A7C9CZG9-F1
#
_entry.id   AF-A0A7C9CZG9-F1
#
_cell.length_a   1.000
_cell.length_b   1.000
_cell.length_c   1.000
_cell.angle_alpha   90.00
_cell.angle_beta   90.00
_cell.angle_gamma   90.00
#
_symmetry.space_group_name_H-M   'P 1'
#
loop_
_entity.id
_entity.type
_entity.pdbx_description
1 polymer ?
#
loop_
_entity_poly.entity_id
_entity_poly.type
_entity_poly.pdbx_seq_one_letter_code
_entity_poly.pdbx_strand_id
1 'polypeptide(L)'
;MASSSSGSTVPASEAVQVLVSLLADESTIVRDASRASLEDISALNPLLVLDCCAAVSRGGRRRFGNMAGLFKVMAFAVRALDKGDADVAFMSKLAKIATAEMISSKELNADWQRAASELLVAIGSHFPDLMMEEIFIHVSGSSSALPAMVQILADFASADAFKCWCQAISQYNTEFLSHEVLDADVMSFLNSAFELLLRLWATSRDLKVRLSTVEALGQMVSLITRPQLKAALPRLVPTILEL
;
A
#
# COMPACT_ATOMS: atom_id res chain seq x y z
N MET A 1 14.94 49.74 28.32
CA MET A 1 14.66 49.50 26.89
C MET A 1 14.71 48.00 26.66
N ALA A 2 13.70 47.47 25.98
CA ALA A 2 13.30 46.07 25.99
C ALA A 2 14.36 45.11 25.43
N SER A 3 14.60 44.02 26.16
CA SER A 3 15.29 42.84 25.70
C SER A 3 14.42 42.16 24.63
N SER A 4 14.88 42.21 23.38
CA SER A 4 14.30 41.45 22.27
C SER A 4 14.48 39.96 22.54
N SER A 5 13.40 39.26 22.88
CA SER A 5 13.35 37.80 22.86
C SER A 5 13.56 37.33 21.42
N SER A 6 14.76 36.84 21.15
CA SER A 6 15.04 35.99 20.00
C SER A 6 14.19 34.72 20.15
N GLY A 7 12.98 34.74 19.58
CA GLY A 7 12.15 33.54 19.48
C GLY A 7 12.93 32.48 18.72
N SER A 8 13.34 31.43 19.39
CA SER A 8 13.91 30.24 18.75
C SER A 8 12.83 29.67 17.85
N THR A 9 12.92 29.93 16.54
CA THR A 9 12.10 29.24 15.56
C THR A 9 12.47 27.76 15.63
N VAL A 10 11.55 26.92 16.11
CA VAL A 10 11.74 25.46 16.11
C VAL A 10 12.03 25.04 14.67
N PRO A 11 13.15 24.34 14.39
CA PRO A 11 13.42 23.79 13.07
C PRO A 11 12.23 22.97 12.60
N ALA A 12 11.84 23.11 11.32
CA ALA A 12 10.66 22.43 10.77
C ALA A 12 10.67 20.90 11.04
N SER A 13 11.87 20.29 11.02
CA SER A 13 12.05 18.87 11.36
C SER A 13 11.70 18.54 12.81
N GLU A 14 12.06 19.37 13.78
CA GLU A 14 11.75 19.14 15.20
C GLU A 14 10.24 19.24 15.45
N ALA A 15 9.56 20.19 14.81
CA ALA A 15 8.10 20.32 14.91
C ALA A 15 7.39 19.09 14.31
N VAL A 16 7.85 18.59 13.15
CA VAL A 16 7.30 17.37 12.54
C VAL A 16 7.58 16.15 13.42
N GLN A 17 8.76 16.04 14.04
CA GLN A 17 9.07 14.93 14.97
C GLN A 17 8.16 14.94 16.20
N VAL A 18 7.80 16.11 16.72
CA VAL A 18 6.81 16.22 17.81
C VAL A 18 5.44 15.73 17.34
N LEU A 19 4.97 16.14 16.17
CA LEU A 19 3.70 15.63 15.63
C LEU A 19 3.75 14.10 15.43
N VAL A 20 4.83 13.58 14.86
CA VAL A 20 5.02 12.13 14.69
C VAL A 20 4.96 11.40 16.03
N SER A 21 5.56 11.93 17.11
CA SER A 21 5.49 11.29 18.44
C SER A 21 4.07 11.32 19.01
N LEU A 22 3.29 12.37 18.74
CA LEU A 22 1.88 12.49 19.14
C LEU A 22 0.95 11.49 18.44
N LEU A 23 1.39 10.81 17.37
CA LEU A 23 0.62 9.69 16.81
C LEU A 23 0.52 8.52 17.80
N ALA A 24 1.41 8.43 18.80
CA ALA A 24 1.36 7.45 19.87
C ALA A 24 0.73 7.98 21.17
N ASP A 25 0.04 9.13 21.14
CA ASP A 25 -0.64 9.69 22.31
C ASP A 25 -1.81 8.80 22.78
N GLU A 26 -2.08 8.81 24.09
CA GLU A 26 -3.19 8.06 24.69
C GLU A 26 -4.57 8.58 24.23
N SER A 27 -4.67 9.89 23.98
CA SER A 27 -5.89 10.54 23.51
C SER A 27 -6.08 10.34 22.00
N THR A 28 -7.20 9.74 21.61
CA THR A 28 -7.59 9.62 20.19
C THR A 28 -7.68 10.97 19.50
N ILE A 29 -8.19 12.00 20.20
CA ILE A 29 -8.33 13.36 19.67
C ILE A 29 -6.95 13.94 19.30
N VAL A 30 -5.94 13.71 20.15
CA VAL A 30 -4.57 14.17 19.89
C VAL A 30 -3.95 13.43 18.73
N ARG A 31 -4.15 12.10 18.66
CA ARG A 31 -3.67 11.28 17.54
C ARG A 31 -4.28 11.72 16.21
N ASP A 32 -5.58 11.96 16.17
CA ASP A 32 -6.30 12.35 14.96
C ASP A 32 -5.91 13.77 14.51
N ALA A 33 -5.78 14.72 15.46
CA ALA A 33 -5.32 16.07 15.15
C ALA A 33 -3.86 16.09 14.65
N SER A 34 -2.99 15.29 15.27
CA SER A 34 -1.61 15.15 14.83
C SER A 34 -1.52 14.53 13.44
N ARG A 35 -2.31 13.48 13.18
CA ARG A 35 -2.40 12.86 11.87
C ARG A 35 -2.85 13.84 10.79
N ALA A 36 -3.93 14.59 11.03
CA ALA A 36 -4.41 15.60 10.08
C ALA A 36 -3.33 16.64 9.78
N SER A 37 -2.64 17.14 10.81
CA SER A 37 -1.52 18.08 10.64
C SER A 37 -0.38 17.49 9.81
N LEU A 38 -0.05 16.21 10.01
CA LEU A 38 0.99 15.52 9.24
C LEU A 38 0.57 15.28 7.78
N GLU A 39 -0.71 15.01 7.51
CA GLU A 39 -1.25 14.90 6.16
C GLU A 39 -1.18 16.26 5.44
N ASP A 40 -1.52 17.37 6.10
CA ASP A 40 -1.36 18.73 5.55
C ASP A 40 0.11 19.06 5.23
N ILE A 41 1.03 18.71 6.12
CA ILE A 41 2.48 18.90 5.89
C ILE A 41 2.96 17.99 4.76
N SER A 42 2.44 16.77 4.65
CA SER A 42 2.81 15.82 3.59
C SER A 42 2.43 16.32 2.20
N ALA A 43 1.38 17.12 2.08
CA ALA A 43 1.03 17.78 0.81
C ALA A 43 2.04 18.88 0.40
N LEU A 44 2.86 19.37 1.33
CA LEU A 44 3.86 20.42 1.09
C LEU A 44 5.29 19.89 1.06
N ASN A 45 5.60 18.91 1.91
CA ASN A 45 6.93 18.32 2.04
C ASN A 45 6.82 16.85 2.50
N PRO A 46 6.47 15.93 1.59
CA PRO A 46 6.28 14.52 1.92
C PRO A 46 7.57 13.85 2.41
N LEU A 47 8.74 14.20 1.84
CA LEU A 47 10.02 13.61 2.24
C LEU A 47 10.37 13.90 3.71
N LEU A 48 10.14 15.12 4.18
CA LEU A 48 10.38 15.47 5.59
C LEU A 48 9.54 14.61 6.55
N VAL A 49 8.26 14.42 6.23
CA VAL A 49 7.35 13.58 7.03
C VAL A 49 7.81 12.12 7.00
N LEU A 50 8.13 11.60 5.82
CA LEU A 50 8.61 10.23 5.66
C LEU A 50 9.90 9.96 6.43
N ASP A 51 10.87 10.90 6.41
CA ASP A 51 12.10 10.78 7.16
C ASP A 51 11.86 10.73 8.67
N CYS A 52 10.97 11.60 9.18
CA CYS A 52 10.61 11.62 10.60
C CYS A 52 9.89 10.32 11.01
N CYS A 53 8.94 9.84 10.20
CA CYS A 53 8.26 8.58 10.43
C CYS A 53 9.21 7.38 10.38
N ALA A 54 10.13 7.35 9.41
CA ALA A 54 11.12 6.29 9.26
C ALA A 54 12.14 6.25 10.40
N ALA A 55 12.41 7.39 11.05
CA ALA A 55 13.29 7.46 12.20
C ALA A 55 12.67 6.76 13.43
N VAL A 56 11.38 6.98 13.69
CA VAL A 56 10.68 6.43 14.86
C VAL A 56 10.18 5.00 14.66
N SER A 57 9.97 4.56 13.41
CA SER A 57 9.55 3.19 13.11
C SER A 57 10.63 2.13 13.39
N ARG A 58 11.89 2.56 13.55
CA ARG A 58 13.00 1.68 13.94
C ARG A 58 12.71 1.02 15.30
N GLY A 59 12.60 -0.31 15.30
CA GLY A 59 12.30 -1.09 16.50
C GLY A 59 10.80 -1.41 16.68
N GLY A 60 9.97 -1.03 15.71
CA GLY A 60 8.62 -1.55 15.54
C GLY A 60 7.63 -1.18 16.63
N ARG A 61 6.56 -1.98 16.75
CA ARG A 61 5.50 -1.82 17.78
C ARG A 61 6.00 -1.71 19.22
N ARG A 62 7.18 -2.26 19.54
CA ARG A 62 7.76 -2.17 20.88
C ARG A 62 8.23 -0.75 21.24
N ARG A 63 8.63 0.02 20.23
CA ARG A 63 9.12 1.39 20.42
C ARG A 63 8.07 2.43 20.05
N PHE A 64 7.13 2.09 19.18
CA PHE A 64 6.07 2.99 18.75
C PHE A 64 4.70 2.32 18.91
N GLY A 65 3.93 2.78 19.91
CA GLY A 65 2.67 2.12 20.32
C GLY A 65 1.58 2.11 19.25
N ASN A 66 1.60 3.06 18.30
CA ASN A 66 0.59 3.20 17.25
C ASN A 66 1.18 3.09 15.83
N MET A 67 1.76 1.93 15.50
CA MET A 67 2.28 1.66 14.16
C MET A 67 1.22 1.81 13.06
N ALA A 68 -0.06 1.58 13.37
CA ALA A 68 -1.15 1.78 12.41
C ALA A 68 -1.24 3.25 11.97
N GLY A 69 -1.26 4.19 12.92
CA GLY A 69 -1.27 5.62 12.61
C GLY A 69 -0.03 6.05 11.84
N LEU A 70 1.13 5.53 12.24
CA LEU A 70 2.41 5.82 11.59
C LEU A 70 2.42 5.39 10.12
N PHE A 71 2.02 4.14 9.84
CA PHE A 71 1.97 3.63 8.47
C PHE A 71 0.94 4.35 7.60
N LYS A 72 -0.20 4.78 8.16
CA LYS A 72 -1.19 5.59 7.42
C LYS A 72 -0.62 6.93 6.98
N VAL A 73 0.09 7.64 7.87
CA VAL A 73 0.76 8.90 7.53
C VAL A 73 1.84 8.66 6.46
N MET A 74 2.64 7.60 6.61
CA MET A 74 3.64 7.25 5.59
C MET A 74 2.99 6.93 4.24
N ALA A 75 1.89 6.17 4.22
CA ALA A 75 1.18 5.84 2.98
C ALA A 75 0.62 7.09 2.29
N PHE A 76 0.08 8.03 3.07
CA PHE A 76 -0.37 9.33 2.56
C PHE A 76 0.80 10.13 1.97
N ALA A 77 1.90 10.24 2.71
CA ALA A 77 3.08 10.99 2.26
C ALA A 77 3.74 10.39 1.02
N VAL A 78 3.81 9.05 0.91
CA VAL A 78 4.31 8.40 -0.32
C VAL A 78 3.42 8.76 -1.52
N ARG A 79 2.09 8.74 -1.37
CA ARG A 79 1.16 9.12 -2.47
C ARG A 79 1.25 10.59 -2.85
N ALA A 80 1.70 11.44 -1.94
CA ALA A 80 1.89 12.87 -2.17
C ALA A 80 3.22 13.20 -2.88
N LEU A 81 4.10 12.21 -3.09
CA LEU A 81 5.35 12.42 -3.83
C LEU A 81 5.09 12.60 -5.31
N ASP A 82 5.85 13.51 -5.93
CA ASP A 82 5.97 13.54 -7.38
C ASP A 82 6.86 12.39 -7.88
N LYS A 83 6.65 11.96 -9.13
CA LYS A 83 7.40 10.83 -9.72
C LYS A 83 8.92 11.01 -9.69
N GLY A 84 9.42 12.25 -9.70
CA GLY A 84 10.85 12.56 -9.67
C GLY A 84 11.48 12.57 -8.28
N ASP A 85 10.68 12.70 -7.23
CA ASP A 85 11.15 12.83 -5.84
C ASP A 85 11.19 11.48 -5.11
N ALA A 86 10.53 10.46 -5.67
CA ALA A 86 10.51 9.13 -5.11
C ALA A 86 11.88 8.44 -5.35
N ASP A 87 12.71 8.37 -4.30
CA ASP A 87 13.96 7.63 -4.36
C ASP A 87 13.76 6.12 -4.10
N VAL A 88 14.24 5.26 -5.00
CA VAL A 88 14.07 3.80 -4.92
C VAL A 88 14.69 3.22 -3.65
N ALA A 89 15.88 3.69 -3.27
CA ALA A 89 16.58 3.17 -2.10
C ALA A 89 15.83 3.51 -0.80
N PHE A 90 15.31 4.74 -0.72
CA PHE A 90 14.47 5.17 0.38
C PHE A 90 13.14 4.39 0.43
N MET A 91 12.45 4.20 -0.69
CA MET A 91 11.24 3.39 -0.74
C MET A 91 11.49 1.93 -0.36
N SER A 92 12.62 1.35 -0.76
CA SER A 92 13.02 0.00 -0.35
C SER A 92 13.16 -0.10 1.17
N LYS A 93 13.74 0.91 1.81
CA LYS A 93 13.84 0.99 3.26
C LYS A 93 12.46 1.05 3.92
N LEU A 94 11.52 1.83 3.38
CA LEU A 94 10.15 1.91 3.91
C LEU A 94 9.38 0.60 3.75
N ALA A 95 9.52 -0.06 2.60
CA ALA A 95 8.91 -1.36 2.33
C ALA A 95 9.39 -2.41 3.34
N LYS A 96 10.70 -2.47 3.61
CA LYS A 96 11.29 -3.37 4.61
C LYS A 96 10.76 -3.14 6.02
N ILE A 97 10.53 -1.88 6.40
CA ILE A 97 9.93 -1.56 7.70
C ILE A 97 8.51 -2.13 7.77
N ALA A 98 7.69 -1.94 6.74
CA ALA A 98 6.32 -2.43 6.69
C ALA A 98 6.27 -3.97 6.73
N THR A 99 7.03 -4.64 5.87
CA THR A 99 7.04 -6.11 5.80
C THR A 99 7.61 -6.76 7.05
N ALA A 100 8.67 -6.19 7.64
CA ALA A 100 9.24 -6.68 8.90
C ALA A 100 8.20 -6.66 10.04
N GLU A 101 7.39 -5.60 10.14
CA GLU A 101 6.32 -5.55 11.13
C GLU A 101 5.24 -6.58 10.85
N MET A 102 4.84 -6.77 9.59
CA MET A 102 3.83 -7.75 9.18
C MET A 102 4.23 -9.19 9.54
N ILE A 103 5.47 -9.58 9.30
CA ILE A 103 5.97 -10.94 9.58
C ILE A 103 6.27 -11.16 11.07
N SER A 104 6.49 -10.10 11.85
CA SER A 104 6.79 -10.20 13.29
C SER A 104 5.60 -10.66 14.14
N SER A 105 4.38 -10.61 13.59
CA SER A 105 3.14 -10.89 14.31
C SER A 105 2.51 -12.22 13.91
N LYS A 106 2.14 -13.03 14.90
CA LYS A 106 1.24 -14.18 14.72
C LYS A 106 -0.24 -13.77 14.80
N GLU A 107 -0.52 -12.59 15.34
CA GLU A 107 -1.86 -12.04 15.38
C GLU A 107 -2.20 -11.38 14.05
N LEU A 108 -3.27 -11.86 13.41
CA LEU A 108 -3.98 -11.19 12.32
C LEU A 108 -4.77 -10.02 12.93
N ASN A 109 -4.08 -8.99 13.41
CA ASN A 109 -4.72 -7.79 13.92
C ASN A 109 -4.87 -6.78 12.77
N ALA A 110 -6.12 -6.36 12.54
CA ALA A 110 -6.59 -5.77 11.30
C ALA A 110 -5.97 -4.39 10.98
N ASP A 111 -5.73 -3.53 11.96
CA ASP A 111 -5.55 -2.10 11.64
C ASP A 111 -4.12 -1.71 11.29
N TRP A 112 -3.13 -2.22 12.01
CA TRP A 112 -1.72 -1.95 11.68
C TRP A 112 -1.25 -2.79 10.49
N GLN A 113 -1.77 -4.02 10.31
CA GLN A 113 -1.48 -4.82 9.11
C GLN A 113 -2.09 -4.17 7.87
N ARG A 114 -3.33 -3.68 7.97
CA ARG A 114 -3.95 -2.91 6.89
C ARG A 114 -3.17 -1.64 6.59
N ALA A 115 -2.76 -0.89 7.62
CA ALA A 115 -1.95 0.32 7.41
C ALA A 115 -0.58 0.01 6.77
N ALA A 116 0.09 -1.07 7.18
CA ALA A 116 1.33 -1.53 6.55
C ALA A 116 1.10 -1.93 5.08
N SER A 117 -0.03 -2.58 4.81
CA SER A 117 -0.46 -2.93 3.45
C SER A 117 -0.70 -1.68 2.61
N GLU A 118 -1.41 -0.68 3.16
CA GLU A 118 -1.65 0.62 2.52
C GLU A 118 -0.34 1.33 2.15
N LEU A 119 0.69 1.26 3.01
CA LEU A 119 2.02 1.80 2.73
C LEU A 119 2.71 1.04 1.60
N LEU A 120 2.66 -0.29 1.59
CA LEU A 120 3.24 -1.09 0.50
C LEU A 120 2.54 -0.83 -0.83
N VAL A 121 1.20 -0.70 -0.85
CA VAL A 121 0.43 -0.31 -2.03
C VAL A 121 0.83 1.09 -2.51
N ALA A 122 0.99 2.06 -1.60
CA ALA A 122 1.44 3.40 -1.94
C ALA A 122 2.83 3.38 -2.60
N ILE A 123 3.78 2.61 -2.05
CA ILE A 123 5.11 2.42 -2.64
C ILE A 123 5.00 1.78 -4.02
N GLY A 124 4.19 0.73 -4.15
CA GLY A 124 3.95 0.04 -5.42
C GLY A 124 3.46 0.98 -6.51
N SER A 125 2.69 2.03 -6.17
CA SER A 125 2.19 2.99 -7.17
C SER A 125 3.28 3.86 -7.82
N HIS A 126 4.49 3.87 -7.24
CA HIS A 126 5.70 4.47 -7.80
C HIS A 126 6.68 3.39 -8.31
N PHE A 127 6.83 2.30 -7.56
CA PHE A 127 7.78 1.20 -7.82
C PHE A 127 7.10 -0.18 -7.71
N PRO A 128 6.36 -0.61 -8.74
CA PRO A 128 5.66 -1.89 -8.72
C PRO A 128 6.62 -3.07 -8.51
N ASP A 129 7.76 -3.07 -9.20
CA ASP A 129 8.75 -4.16 -9.13
C ASP A 129 9.32 -4.33 -7.73
N LEU A 130 9.63 -3.21 -7.06
CA LEU A 130 10.15 -3.19 -5.70
C LEU A 130 9.14 -3.77 -4.70
N MET A 131 7.88 -3.36 -4.81
CA MET A 131 6.81 -3.86 -3.95
C MET A 131 6.59 -5.36 -4.19
N MET A 132 6.58 -5.79 -5.46
CA MET A 132 6.43 -7.20 -5.83
C MET A 132 7.58 -8.06 -5.32
N GLU A 133 8.83 -7.61 -5.47
CA GLU A 133 10.01 -8.31 -4.96
C GLU A 133 9.88 -8.54 -3.44
N GLU A 134 9.50 -7.49 -2.71
CA GLU A 134 9.42 -7.55 -1.26
C GLU A 134 8.25 -8.39 -0.73
N ILE A 135 7.13 -8.42 -1.45
CA ILE A 135 6.02 -9.35 -1.15
C ILE A 135 6.41 -10.80 -1.48
N PHE A 136 7.04 -11.02 -2.64
CA PHE A 136 7.33 -12.36 -3.14
C PHE A 136 8.29 -13.13 -2.22
N ILE A 137 9.25 -12.44 -1.61
CA ILE A 137 10.16 -12.98 -0.58
C ILE A 137 9.37 -13.63 0.56
N HIS A 138 8.19 -13.10 0.90
CA HIS A 138 7.37 -13.60 2.00
C HIS A 138 6.26 -14.56 1.57
N VAL A 139 5.82 -14.50 0.31
CA VAL A 139 4.82 -15.42 -0.27
C VAL A 139 5.42 -16.79 -0.58
N SER A 140 6.70 -16.85 -0.91
CA SER A 140 7.41 -18.11 -1.26
C SER A 140 7.76 -18.98 -0.04
N GLY A 141 7.48 -18.53 1.18
CA GLY A 141 7.68 -19.27 2.43
C GLY A 141 6.39 -19.55 3.23
N SER A 142 6.46 -20.49 4.18
CA SER A 142 5.38 -20.78 5.14
C SER A 142 5.25 -19.68 6.21
N SER A 143 4.80 -18.48 5.81
CA SER A 143 4.65 -17.32 6.69
C SER A 143 3.21 -17.13 7.16
N SER A 144 3.01 -16.75 8.43
CA SER A 144 1.71 -16.31 8.96
C SER A 144 1.20 -15.02 8.30
N ALA A 145 2.07 -14.31 7.56
CA ALA A 145 1.71 -13.10 6.83
C ALA A 145 1.07 -13.37 5.45
N LEU A 146 1.01 -14.63 5.00
CA LEU A 146 0.54 -14.97 3.65
C LEU A 146 -0.82 -14.34 3.30
N PRO A 147 -1.88 -14.40 4.14
CA PRO A 147 -3.16 -13.75 3.83
C PRO A 147 -3.06 -12.24 3.62
N ALA A 148 -2.18 -11.56 4.38
CA ALA A 148 -1.99 -10.12 4.25
C ALA A 148 -1.20 -9.78 2.97
N MET A 149 -0.21 -10.61 2.61
CA MET A 149 0.53 -10.47 1.35
C MET A 149 -0.38 -10.61 0.12
N VAL A 150 -1.33 -11.57 0.17
CA VAL A 150 -2.37 -11.71 -0.86
C VAL A 150 -3.22 -10.46 -0.97
N GLN A 151 -3.69 -9.93 0.17
CA GLN A 151 -4.54 -8.75 0.18
C GLN A 151 -3.83 -7.53 -0.39
N ILE A 152 -2.52 -7.36 -0.14
CA ILE A 152 -1.75 -6.27 -0.74
C ILE A 152 -1.76 -6.36 -2.27
N LEU A 153 -1.56 -7.56 -2.84
CA LEU A 153 -1.60 -7.75 -4.29
C LEU A 153 -2.97 -7.41 -4.87
N ALA A 154 -4.05 -7.79 -4.18
CA ALA A 154 -5.41 -7.44 -4.56
C ALA A 154 -5.65 -5.92 -4.49
N ASP A 155 -5.28 -5.29 -3.38
CA ASP A 155 -5.46 -3.85 -3.14
C ASP A 155 -4.62 -3.04 -4.14
N PHE A 156 -3.38 -3.44 -4.40
CA PHE A 156 -2.51 -2.82 -5.38
C PHE A 156 -3.09 -2.93 -6.80
N ALA A 157 -3.50 -4.14 -7.21
CA ALA A 157 -4.16 -4.34 -8.49
C ALA A 157 -5.42 -3.48 -8.60
N SER A 158 -6.21 -3.34 -7.54
CA SER A 158 -7.39 -2.48 -7.53
C SER A 158 -7.05 -0.98 -7.62
N ALA A 159 -6.02 -0.53 -6.90
CA ALA A 159 -5.60 0.88 -6.87
C ALA A 159 -5.00 1.32 -8.20
N ASP A 160 -4.15 0.49 -8.82
CA ASP A 160 -3.58 0.78 -10.13
C ASP A 160 -4.56 0.50 -11.27
N ALA A 161 -5.44 -0.51 -11.19
CA ALA A 161 -6.52 -0.66 -12.16
C ALA A 161 -7.47 0.54 -12.12
N PHE A 162 -7.78 1.06 -10.92
CA PHE A 162 -8.58 2.26 -10.74
C PHE A 162 -7.84 3.52 -11.17
N LYS A 163 -6.53 3.65 -10.92
CA LYS A 163 -5.70 4.76 -11.41
C LYS A 163 -5.58 4.76 -12.92
N CYS A 164 -5.30 3.61 -13.53
CA CYS A 164 -5.32 3.40 -14.97
C CYS A 164 -6.71 3.67 -15.56
N TRP A 165 -7.80 3.33 -14.84
CA TRP A 165 -9.17 3.63 -15.25
C TRP A 165 -9.52 5.11 -15.12
N CYS A 166 -9.12 5.80 -14.05
CA CYS A 166 -9.32 7.23 -13.86
C CYS A 166 -8.44 8.08 -14.81
N GLN A 167 -7.20 7.64 -15.08
CA GLN A 167 -6.36 8.21 -16.13
C GLN A 167 -6.92 7.92 -17.51
N ALA A 168 -7.44 6.71 -17.76
CA ALA A 168 -8.14 6.41 -19.00
C ALA A 168 -9.38 7.28 -19.13
N ILE A 169 -10.18 7.49 -18.07
CA ILE A 169 -11.37 8.37 -18.08
C ILE A 169 -10.98 9.85 -18.26
N SER A 170 -9.87 10.30 -17.66
CA SER A 170 -9.39 11.68 -17.83
C SER A 170 -8.79 11.92 -19.22
N GLN A 171 -8.15 10.91 -19.81
CA GLN A 171 -7.67 10.90 -21.20
C GLN A 171 -8.82 10.70 -22.21
N TYR A 172 -9.89 9.99 -21.81
CA TYR A 172 -11.09 9.75 -22.61
C TYR A 172 -11.92 11.01 -22.82
N ASN A 173 -11.73 12.04 -21.99
CA ASN A 173 -12.35 13.34 -22.18
C ASN A 173 -11.57 14.27 -23.13
N THR A 174 -10.32 13.93 -23.51
CA THR A 174 -9.53 14.81 -24.38
C THR A 174 -9.08 14.23 -25.70
N GLU A 175 -8.91 12.92 -25.91
CA GLU A 175 -8.39 12.49 -27.21
C GLU A 175 -8.87 11.10 -27.68
N PHE A 176 -9.69 11.18 -28.72
CA PHE A 176 -10.12 10.16 -29.66
C PHE A 176 -9.11 9.04 -29.95
N LEU A 177 -9.58 7.80 -29.82
CA LEU A 177 -9.29 6.63 -30.68
C LEU A 177 -8.02 6.69 -31.55
N SER A 178 -6.93 6.04 -31.13
CA SER A 178 -6.18 5.10 -31.98
C SER A 178 -4.96 4.46 -31.29
N HIS A 179 -4.95 3.11 -31.31
CA HIS A 179 -3.81 2.17 -31.31
C HIS A 179 -2.97 1.89 -30.03
N GLU A 180 -3.05 0.59 -29.64
CA GLU A 180 -2.13 -0.28 -28.88
C GLU A 180 -2.00 -0.05 -27.35
N VAL A 181 -2.83 -0.71 -26.53
CA VAL A 181 -2.77 -2.12 -26.06
C VAL A 181 -1.56 -2.35 -25.14
N LEU A 182 -1.86 -2.61 -23.86
CA LEU A 182 -0.92 -3.02 -22.81
C LEU A 182 0.17 -3.96 -23.35
N ASP A 183 1.43 -3.71 -22.97
CA ASP A 183 2.60 -4.48 -23.40
C ASP A 183 2.43 -5.99 -23.16
N ALA A 184 2.98 -6.83 -24.05
CA ALA A 184 2.78 -8.28 -24.07
C ALA A 184 3.28 -8.94 -22.78
N ASP A 185 4.37 -8.42 -22.20
CA ASP A 185 4.93 -8.91 -20.94
C ASP A 185 4.01 -8.61 -19.76
N VAL A 186 3.41 -7.41 -19.74
CA VAL A 186 2.42 -7.01 -18.72
C VAL A 186 1.16 -7.88 -18.83
N MET A 187 0.69 -8.14 -20.06
CA MET A 187 -0.46 -9.02 -20.28
C MET A 187 -0.19 -10.46 -19.84
N SER A 188 1.01 -10.99 -20.11
CA SER A 188 1.45 -12.32 -19.67
C SER A 188 1.49 -12.43 -18.14
N PHE A 189 2.02 -11.40 -17.49
CA PHE A 189 2.05 -11.29 -16.04
C PHE A 189 0.64 -11.27 -15.44
N LEU A 190 -0.26 -10.44 -15.96
CA LEU A 190 -1.65 -10.33 -15.49
C LEU A 190 -2.40 -11.65 -15.63
N ASN A 191 -2.23 -12.36 -16.75
CA ASN A 191 -2.81 -13.69 -16.93
C ASN A 191 -2.25 -14.70 -15.90
N SER A 192 -0.95 -14.64 -15.62
CA SER A 192 -0.28 -15.54 -14.65
C SER A 192 -0.73 -15.27 -13.22
N ALA A 193 -0.81 -14.00 -12.82
CA ALA A 193 -1.31 -13.58 -11.51
C ALA A 193 -2.77 -14.02 -11.32
N PHE A 194 -3.62 -13.80 -12.32
CA PHE A 194 -5.01 -14.23 -12.29
C PHE A 194 -5.16 -15.74 -12.08
N GLU A 195 -4.37 -16.54 -12.82
CA GLU A 195 -4.38 -17.98 -12.68
C GLU A 195 -3.90 -18.44 -11.30
N LEU A 196 -2.86 -17.80 -10.75
CA LEU A 196 -2.34 -18.10 -9.42
C LEU A 196 -3.38 -17.84 -8.33
N LEU A 197 -4.02 -16.65 -8.35
CA LEU A 197 -5.10 -16.28 -7.43
C LEU A 197 -6.24 -17.30 -7.48
N LEU A 198 -6.69 -17.63 -8.70
CA LEU A 198 -7.78 -18.57 -8.93
C LEU A 198 -7.42 -20.01 -8.50
N ARG A 199 -6.15 -20.40 -8.55
CA ARG A 199 -5.70 -21.76 -8.23
C ARG A 199 -5.39 -21.99 -6.78
N LEU A 200 -4.74 -21.04 -6.14
CA LEU A 200 -4.22 -21.25 -4.81
C LEU A 200 -5.17 -20.71 -3.74
N TRP A 201 -5.85 -19.61 -4.02
CA TRP A 201 -6.47 -18.81 -2.96
C TRP A 201 -7.99 -18.74 -3.06
N ALA A 202 -8.54 -18.85 -4.27
CA ALA A 202 -9.98 -19.00 -4.47
C ALA A 202 -10.49 -20.31 -3.82
N THR A 203 -9.66 -21.35 -3.73
CA THR A 203 -9.95 -22.61 -3.04
C THR A 203 -9.42 -22.66 -1.60
N SER A 204 -9.06 -21.51 -1.01
CA SER A 204 -8.55 -21.46 0.36
C SER A 204 -9.58 -21.99 1.37
N ARG A 205 -9.09 -22.62 2.45
CA ARG A 205 -9.95 -23.05 3.57
C ARG A 205 -10.49 -21.86 4.38
N ASP A 206 -9.85 -20.70 4.26
CA ASP A 206 -10.24 -19.47 4.94
C ASP A 206 -11.24 -18.68 4.08
N LEU A 207 -12.46 -18.48 4.59
CA LEU A 207 -13.54 -17.77 3.91
C LEU A 207 -13.17 -16.32 3.55
N LYS A 208 -12.42 -15.63 4.43
CA LYS A 208 -12.02 -14.24 4.20
C LYS A 208 -11.01 -14.16 3.06
N VAL A 209 -10.09 -15.13 2.98
CA VAL A 209 -9.15 -15.23 1.85
C VAL A 209 -9.91 -15.49 0.55
N ARG A 210 -10.90 -16.39 0.55
CA ARG A 210 -11.70 -16.65 -0.65
C ARG A 210 -12.46 -15.40 -1.12
N LEU A 211 -13.11 -14.68 -0.20
CA LEU A 211 -13.88 -13.48 -0.51
C LEU A 211 -13.01 -12.39 -1.15
N SER A 212 -11.90 -12.04 -0.49
CA SER A 212 -10.93 -11.07 -1.03
C SER A 212 -10.34 -11.51 -2.37
N THR A 213 -10.08 -12.81 -2.55
CA THR A 213 -9.55 -13.35 -3.81
C THR A 213 -10.56 -13.23 -4.94
N VAL A 214 -11.85 -13.49 -4.68
CA VAL A 214 -12.91 -13.36 -5.67
C VAL A 214 -13.13 -11.90 -6.07
N GLU A 215 -13.09 -10.97 -5.11
CA GLU A 215 -13.15 -9.53 -5.39
C GLU A 215 -11.98 -9.10 -6.29
N ALA A 216 -10.76 -9.52 -5.96
CA ALA A 216 -9.56 -9.25 -6.75
C ALA A 216 -9.65 -9.83 -8.17
N LEU A 217 -10.07 -11.09 -8.30
CA LEU A 217 -10.29 -11.74 -9.59
C LEU A 217 -11.32 -10.96 -10.41
N GLY A 218 -12.42 -10.51 -9.78
CA GLY A 218 -13.45 -9.68 -10.42
C GLY A 218 -12.88 -8.41 -11.05
N GLN A 219 -12.00 -7.70 -10.34
CA GLN A 219 -11.33 -6.51 -10.87
C GLN A 219 -10.34 -6.85 -12.00
N MET A 220 -9.68 -8.01 -11.92
CA MET A 220 -8.70 -8.44 -12.93
C MET A 220 -9.34 -9.00 -14.21
N VAL A 221 -10.64 -9.33 -14.22
CA VAL A 221 -11.34 -9.88 -15.39
C VAL A 221 -11.20 -8.98 -16.63
N SER A 222 -11.20 -7.66 -16.45
CA SER A 222 -11.03 -6.69 -17.55
C SER A 222 -9.59 -6.51 -18.02
N LEU A 223 -8.61 -7.01 -17.25
CA LEU A 223 -7.18 -6.84 -17.49
C LEU A 223 -6.54 -8.09 -18.13
N ILE A 224 -7.21 -9.24 -18.05
CA ILE A 224 -6.72 -10.50 -18.63
C ILE A 224 -7.26 -10.75 -20.04
N THR A 225 -6.59 -11.66 -20.74
CA THR A 225 -6.99 -12.03 -22.10
C THR A 225 -8.28 -12.84 -22.11
N ARG A 226 -9.09 -12.69 -23.17
CA ARG A 226 -10.32 -13.49 -23.34
C ARG A 226 -10.08 -15.00 -23.29
N PRO A 227 -9.00 -15.57 -23.85
CA PRO A 227 -8.69 -16.99 -23.70
C PRO A 227 -8.47 -17.40 -22.24
N GLN A 228 -7.72 -16.61 -21.46
CA GLN A 228 -7.48 -16.88 -20.04
C GLN A 228 -8.77 -16.86 -19.24
N LEU A 229 -9.62 -15.85 -19.46
CA LEU A 229 -10.92 -15.76 -18.78
C LEU A 229 -11.81 -16.97 -19.11
N LYS A 230 -11.91 -17.33 -20.40
CA LYS A 230 -12.69 -18.51 -20.82
C LYS A 230 -12.20 -19.80 -20.17
N ALA A 231 -10.89 -19.98 -20.05
CA ALA A 231 -10.29 -21.14 -19.39
C ALA A 231 -10.58 -21.16 -17.88
N ALA A 232 -10.66 -19.99 -17.26
CA ALA A 232 -10.91 -19.82 -15.83
C ALA A 232 -12.38 -20.00 -15.41
N LEU A 233 -13.35 -19.68 -16.28
CA LEU A 233 -14.79 -19.70 -15.95
C LEU A 233 -15.29 -20.97 -15.26
N PRO A 234 -14.92 -22.20 -15.68
CA PRO A 234 -15.38 -23.42 -15.02
C PRO A 234 -14.96 -23.56 -13.56
N ARG A 235 -13.91 -22.86 -13.14
CA ARG A 235 -13.42 -22.83 -11.75
C ARG A 235 -13.89 -21.59 -11.00
N LEU A 236 -13.93 -20.46 -11.70
CA LEU A 236 -14.34 -19.18 -11.12
C LEU A 236 -15.82 -19.20 -10.71
N VAL A 237 -16.71 -19.72 -11.56
CA VAL A 237 -18.16 -19.73 -11.29
C VAL A 237 -18.51 -20.57 -10.04
N PRO A 238 -18.06 -21.83 -9.89
CA PRO A 238 -18.29 -22.59 -8.66
C PRO A 238 -17.71 -21.89 -7.44
N THR A 239 -16.51 -21.33 -7.54
CA THR A 239 -15.86 -20.66 -6.41
C THR A 239 -16.64 -19.45 -5.91
N ILE A 240 -17.26 -18.68 -6.82
CA ILE A 240 -18.14 -17.56 -6.45
C ILE A 240 -19.43 -18.06 -5.78
N LEU A 241 -19.99 -19.16 -6.27
CA LEU A 241 -21.24 -19.73 -5.75
C LEU A 241 -21.05 -20.43 -4.38
N GLU A 242 -19.82 -20.81 -4.04
CA GLU A 242 -19.44 -21.48 -2.79
C GLU A 242 -18.97 -20.52 -1.67
N LEU A 243 -18.99 -19.20 -1.92
CA LEU A 243 -18.76 -18.17 -0.91
C LEU A 243 -19.99 -17.97 -0.01
#